data_AF-M1C8D9-F1
#
_entry.id   AF-M1C8D9-F1
#
_cell.length_a   1.000
_cell.length_b   1.000
_cell.length_c   1.000
_cell.angle_alpha   90.00
_cell.angle_beta   90.00
_cell.angle_gamma   90.00
#
_symmetry.space_group_name_H-M   'P 1'
#
loop_
_entity.id
_entity.type
_entity.pdbx_description
1 polymer ?
#
loop_
_entity_poly.entity_id
_entity_poly.type
_entity_poly.pdbx_seq_one_letter_code
_entity_poly.pdbx_strand_id
1 'polypeptide(L)'
;MEDFLAKGMKNAQNAILAGCSAGSLAAILHCDRFKGLLPPGAKVKCLSDAGFFINTQTISGTSHIEQFYSEVVNTHGSVKNLPQSCTSRLKPGLCFFPQNVAQHIQTPLFLVNAAYDSWQIKHILAPEVADPHGTWRNCKLDILNCSSTQLQTMQAFRSEFLKALNSLGPSSTRGYYINSCYAHCQTGTQETWLMDDSLVLSGTTIAKAVGDWYYERKRFQEIDCPYPCNKTCF
;
A
#
# COMPACT_ATOMS: atom_id res chain seq x y z
N MET A 1 -8.48 -19.41 9.07
CA MET A 1 -7.13 -19.99 9.25
C MET A 1 -7.20 -21.42 9.73
N GLU A 2 -7.96 -21.75 10.78
CA GLU A 2 -8.11 -23.13 11.28
C GLU A 2 -8.51 -24.13 10.18
N ASP A 3 -9.50 -23.79 9.34
CA ASP A 3 -9.90 -24.62 8.20
C ASP A 3 -8.74 -24.87 7.21
N PHE A 4 -7.97 -23.84 6.84
CA PHE A 4 -6.80 -23.98 5.96
C PHE A 4 -5.69 -24.81 6.60
N LEU A 5 -5.44 -24.62 7.90
CA LEU A 5 -4.46 -25.41 8.66
C LEU A 5 -4.86 -26.90 8.65
N ALA A 6 -6.14 -27.20 8.88
CA ALA A 6 -6.69 -28.55 8.82
C ALA A 6 -6.55 -29.16 7.41
N LYS A 7 -6.76 -28.35 6.37
CA LYS A 7 -6.63 -28.74 4.94
C LYS A 7 -5.18 -28.78 4.42
N GLY A 8 -4.18 -28.67 5.31
CA GLY A 8 -2.78 -28.94 4.98
C GLY A 8 -1.84 -27.74 5.12
N MET A 9 -2.36 -26.53 5.37
CA MET A 9 -1.51 -25.34 5.57
C MET A 9 -0.63 -25.46 6.84
N LYS A 10 -1.00 -26.34 7.79
CA LYS A 10 -0.15 -26.72 8.93
C LYS A 10 1.17 -27.38 8.53
N ASN A 11 1.31 -27.82 7.28
CA ASN A 11 2.51 -28.43 6.72
C ASN A 11 3.21 -27.52 5.69
N ALA A 12 2.76 -26.26 5.55
CA ALA A 12 3.30 -25.36 4.55
C ALA A 12 4.78 -25.05 4.80
N GLN A 13 5.62 -25.22 3.78
CA GLN A 13 7.02 -24.78 3.80
C GLN A 13 7.16 -23.31 3.40
N ASN A 14 6.24 -22.83 2.58
CA ASN A 14 6.23 -21.50 2.00
C ASN A 14 4.80 -20.95 2.08
N ALA A 15 4.64 -19.70 2.49
CA ALA A 15 3.35 -19.02 2.50
C ALA A 15 3.51 -17.53 2.23
N ILE A 16 2.53 -16.96 1.54
CA ILE A 16 2.44 -15.51 1.33
C ILE A 16 1.06 -15.02 1.76
N LEU A 17 1.03 -13.94 2.55
CA LEU A 17 -0.19 -13.19 2.79
C LEU A 17 -0.20 -11.99 1.85
N ALA A 18 -1.09 -12.01 0.87
CA ALA A 18 -1.23 -10.95 -0.11
C ALA A 18 -2.64 -10.37 -0.09
N GLY A 19 -2.77 -9.12 -0.47
CA GLY A 19 -4.06 -8.47 -0.68
C GLY A 19 -3.90 -7.20 -1.48
N CYS A 20 -5.02 -6.69 -1.99
CA CYS A 20 -5.11 -5.34 -2.56
C CYS A 20 -5.93 -4.41 -1.65
N SER A 21 -5.59 -3.11 -1.63
CA SER A 21 -6.41 -2.04 -1.06
C SER A 21 -6.65 -2.28 0.44
N ALA A 22 -7.90 -2.28 0.90
CA ALA A 22 -8.25 -2.65 2.27
C ALA A 22 -7.73 -4.05 2.67
N GLY A 23 -7.75 -5.02 1.75
CA GLY A 23 -7.19 -6.36 1.98
C GLY A 23 -5.66 -6.34 2.11
N SER A 24 -5.01 -5.43 1.41
CA SER A 24 -3.57 -5.17 1.52
C SER A 24 -3.20 -4.51 2.84
N LEU A 25 -3.99 -3.54 3.27
CA LEU A 25 -3.84 -2.94 4.59
C LEU A 25 -4.00 -4.00 5.69
N ALA A 26 -5.00 -4.88 5.56
CA ALA A 26 -5.14 -6.02 6.46
C ALA A 26 -3.92 -6.95 6.43
N ALA A 27 -3.34 -7.20 5.24
CA ALA A 27 -2.11 -7.99 5.11
C ALA A 27 -0.92 -7.34 5.85
N ILE A 28 -0.77 -6.01 5.80
CA ILE A 28 0.23 -5.28 6.59
C ILE A 28 -0.04 -5.48 8.09
N LEU A 29 -1.26 -5.18 8.55
CA LEU A 29 -1.62 -5.20 9.98
C LEU A 29 -1.54 -6.60 10.61
N HIS A 30 -1.72 -7.64 9.80
CA HIS A 30 -1.73 -9.04 10.26
C HIS A 30 -0.51 -9.85 9.86
N CYS A 31 0.50 -9.24 9.25
CA CYS A 31 1.64 -9.96 8.68
C CYS A 31 2.35 -10.87 9.69
N ASP A 32 2.74 -10.33 10.85
CA ASP A 32 3.42 -11.10 11.90
C ASP A 32 2.48 -12.13 12.55
N ARG A 33 1.21 -11.78 12.74
CA ARG A 33 0.20 -12.72 13.26
C ARG A 33 0.05 -13.92 12.32
N PHE A 34 0.04 -13.69 11.01
CA PHE A 34 -0.05 -14.74 10.01
C PHE A 34 1.19 -15.65 10.03
N LYS A 35 2.41 -15.10 10.14
CA LYS A 35 3.62 -15.90 10.36
C LYS A 35 3.51 -16.76 11.63
N GLY A 36 2.97 -16.21 12.71
CA GLY A 36 2.78 -16.93 13.98
C GLY A 36 1.76 -18.08 13.93
N LEU A 37 0.88 -18.13 12.93
CA LEU A 37 -0.10 -19.21 12.74
C LEU A 37 0.46 -20.40 11.95
N LEU A 38 1.64 -20.26 11.37
CA LEU A 38 2.26 -21.27 10.50
C LEU A 38 3.44 -21.95 11.19
N PRO A 39 3.92 -23.10 10.65
CA PRO A 39 5.06 -23.80 11.24
C PRO A 39 6.27 -22.88 11.46
N PRO A 40 7.02 -23.04 12.56
CA PRO A 40 8.18 -22.20 12.86
C PRO A 40 9.18 -22.10 11.69
N GLY A 41 9.45 -23.22 11.02
CA GLY A 41 10.35 -23.31 9.86
C GLY A 41 9.77 -22.84 8.52
N ALA A 42 8.48 -22.49 8.44
CA ALA A 42 7.89 -22.03 7.19
C ALA A 42 8.45 -20.66 6.77
N LYS A 43 8.80 -20.51 5.49
CA LYS A 43 9.11 -19.20 4.90
C LYS A 43 7.81 -18.45 4.67
N VAL A 44 7.56 -17.43 5.49
CA VAL A 44 6.36 -16.59 5.38
C VAL A 44 6.77 -15.18 5.01
N LYS A 45 6.06 -14.60 4.03
CA LYS A 45 6.23 -13.22 3.59
C LYS A 45 4.88 -12.57 3.38
N CYS A 46 4.84 -11.24 3.33
CA CYS A 46 3.61 -10.49 3.05
C CYS A 46 3.81 -9.59 1.83
N LEU A 47 2.78 -9.52 1.00
CA LEU A 47 2.71 -8.63 -0.16
C LEU A 47 1.56 -7.66 0.06
N SER A 48 1.86 -6.38 -0.04
CA SER A 48 0.87 -5.33 0.03
C SER A 48 0.79 -4.62 -1.32
N ASP A 49 -0.32 -4.78 -2.03
CA ASP A 49 -0.65 -4.03 -3.23
C ASP A 49 -1.66 -2.91 -2.93
N ALA A 50 -1.28 -1.66 -3.19
CA ALA A 50 -2.12 -0.49 -2.96
C ALA A 50 -2.63 -0.36 -1.51
N GLY A 51 -1.91 -0.93 -0.54
CA GLY A 51 -2.28 -0.92 0.88
C GLY A 51 -1.58 0.14 1.72
N PHE A 52 -0.56 0.82 1.17
CA PHE A 52 0.17 1.88 1.87
C PHE A 52 -0.60 3.22 1.84
N PHE A 53 -1.67 3.31 2.63
CA PHE A 53 -2.45 4.54 2.79
C PHE A 53 -1.72 5.55 3.68
N ILE A 54 -1.73 6.83 3.31
CA ILE A 54 -1.08 7.88 4.10
C ILE A 54 -2.06 8.77 4.86
N ASN A 55 -1.67 9.15 6.07
CA ASN A 55 -2.36 10.22 6.80
C ASN A 55 -1.93 11.58 6.24
N THR A 56 -2.77 12.19 5.41
CA THR A 56 -2.54 13.52 4.82
C THR A 56 -3.83 14.34 4.82
N GLN A 57 -3.69 15.65 4.63
CA GLN A 57 -4.81 16.56 4.54
C GLN A 57 -5.46 16.53 3.15
N THR A 58 -6.75 16.87 3.11
CA THR A 58 -7.47 17.11 1.86
C THR A 58 -6.97 18.39 1.16
N ILE A 59 -7.42 18.62 -0.07
CA ILE A 59 -7.23 19.89 -0.81
C ILE A 59 -7.82 21.11 -0.10
N SER A 60 -8.72 20.90 0.87
CA SER A 60 -9.29 21.95 1.74
C SER A 60 -8.60 22.06 3.10
N GLY A 61 -7.52 21.31 3.34
CA GLY A 61 -6.73 21.36 4.58
C GLY A 61 -7.30 20.56 5.75
N THR A 62 -8.25 19.65 5.52
CA THR A 62 -8.90 18.87 6.59
C THR A 62 -8.29 17.48 6.75
N SER A 63 -8.23 16.94 7.97
CA SER A 63 -7.73 15.58 8.26
C SER A 63 -8.82 14.51 8.07
N HIS A 64 -9.46 14.48 6.89
CA HIS A 64 -10.63 13.63 6.63
C HIS A 64 -10.35 12.13 6.84
N ILE A 65 -9.23 11.62 6.32
CA ILE A 65 -8.91 10.19 6.40
C ILE A 65 -8.58 9.74 7.83
N GLU A 66 -7.98 10.60 8.66
CA GLU A 66 -7.71 10.30 10.07
C GLU A 66 -9.01 10.12 10.85
N GLN A 67 -9.99 11.00 10.61
CA GLN A 67 -11.31 10.87 11.19
C GLN A 67 -12.00 9.59 10.71
N PHE A 68 -11.99 9.34 9.39
CA PHE A 68 -12.59 8.15 8.80
C PHE A 68 -12.03 6.85 9.42
N TYR A 69 -10.70 6.72 9.55
CA TYR A 69 -10.11 5.54 10.20
C TYR A 69 -10.42 5.45 11.69
N SER A 70 -10.52 6.58 12.39
CA SER A 70 -10.97 6.58 13.78
C SER A 70 -12.41 6.05 13.91
N GLU A 71 -13.30 6.43 13.00
CA GLU A 71 -14.67 5.94 12.93
C GLU A 71 -14.74 4.45 12.57
N VAL A 72 -13.93 3.98 11.61
CA VAL A 72 -13.81 2.56 11.27
C VAL A 72 -13.38 1.74 12.48
N VAL A 73 -12.37 2.20 13.22
CA VAL A 73 -11.90 1.51 14.43
C VAL A 73 -12.99 1.41 15.48
N ASN A 74 -13.71 2.51 15.73
CA ASN A 74 -14.78 2.57 16.72
C ASN A 74 -15.96 1.68 16.32
N THR A 75 -16.41 1.79 15.07
CA THR A 75 -17.58 1.06 14.54
C THR A 75 -17.36 -0.45 14.58
N HIS A 76 -16.18 -0.93 14.20
CA HIS A 76 -15.89 -2.36 14.12
C HIS A 76 -15.22 -2.93 15.36
N GLY A 77 -14.92 -2.11 16.38
CA GLY A 77 -14.15 -2.53 17.54
C GLY A 77 -12.78 -3.09 17.17
N SER A 78 -12.15 -2.53 16.13
CA SER A 78 -10.94 -3.09 15.50
C SER A 78 -9.68 -2.93 16.35
N VAL A 79 -9.74 -2.17 17.45
CA VAL A 79 -8.59 -1.96 18.35
C VAL A 79 -7.93 -3.27 18.81
N LYS A 80 -8.72 -4.32 19.04
CA LYS A 80 -8.26 -5.67 19.42
C LYS A 80 -7.41 -6.39 18.37
N ASN A 81 -7.49 -5.92 17.12
CA ASN A 81 -6.82 -6.50 15.96
C ASN A 81 -5.61 -5.66 15.51
N LEU A 82 -5.36 -4.51 16.15
CA LEU A 82 -4.26 -3.61 15.82
C LEU A 82 -2.99 -3.94 16.59
N PRO A 83 -1.80 -3.66 16.04
CA PRO A 83 -0.54 -3.91 16.73
C PRO A 83 -0.44 -3.14 18.06
N GLN A 84 -0.21 -3.86 19.15
CA GLN A 84 -0.03 -3.27 20.47
C GLN A 84 1.16 -2.29 20.53
N SER A 85 2.19 -2.56 19.72
CA SER A 85 3.35 -1.66 19.54
C SER A 85 2.94 -0.27 19.05
N CYS A 86 1.81 -0.12 18.37
CA CYS A 86 1.27 1.16 17.95
C CYS A 86 0.23 1.71 18.92
N THR A 87 -0.77 0.90 19.31
CA THR A 87 -1.90 1.37 20.15
C THR A 87 -1.50 1.77 21.56
N SER A 88 -0.35 1.31 22.05
CA SER A 88 0.25 1.76 23.31
C SER A 88 0.80 3.19 23.28
N ARG A 89 1.00 3.77 22.09
CA ARG A 89 1.63 5.10 21.90
C ARG A 89 0.74 6.08 21.15
N LEU A 90 -0.13 5.58 20.27
CA LEU A 90 -0.97 6.38 19.39
C LEU A 90 -2.45 6.03 19.56
N LYS A 91 -3.32 6.96 19.16
CA LYS A 91 -4.76 6.68 19.06
C LYS A 91 -4.99 5.50 18.12
N PRO A 92 -5.94 4.58 18.41
CA PRO A 92 -6.18 3.41 17.59
C PRO A 92 -6.41 3.69 16.09
N GLY A 93 -7.13 4.76 15.74
CA GLY A 93 -7.34 5.17 14.34
C GLY A 93 -6.03 5.44 13.58
N LEU A 94 -5.01 5.98 14.26
CA LEU A 94 -3.70 6.22 13.65
C LEU A 94 -2.96 4.92 13.32
N CYS A 95 -3.27 3.83 14.00
CA CYS A 95 -2.64 2.52 13.77
C CYS A 95 -3.19 1.79 12.54
N PHE A 96 -4.21 2.34 11.86
CA PHE A 96 -4.59 1.91 10.51
C PHE A 96 -3.65 2.44 9.43
N PHE A 97 -2.83 3.46 9.70
CA PHE A 97 -1.87 3.95 8.71
C PHE A 97 -0.57 3.15 8.75
N PRO A 98 -0.15 2.50 7.64
CA PRO A 98 1.09 1.74 7.57
C PRO A 98 2.34 2.48 8.02
N GLN A 99 2.41 3.81 7.83
CA GLN A 99 3.50 4.66 8.32
C GLN A 99 3.75 4.55 9.84
N ASN A 100 2.74 4.15 10.62
CA ASN A 100 2.81 4.03 12.08
C ASN A 100 3.09 2.60 12.58
N VAL A 101 3.02 1.60 11.70
CA VAL A 101 3.09 0.17 12.09
C VAL A 101 4.16 -0.61 11.33
N ALA A 102 4.38 -0.31 10.04
CA ALA A 102 5.18 -1.16 9.15
C ALA A 102 6.68 -1.14 9.45
N GLN A 103 7.16 -0.16 10.23
CA GLN A 103 8.54 -0.16 10.74
C GLN A 103 8.80 -1.27 11.78
N HIS A 104 7.75 -1.75 12.47
CA HIS A 104 7.85 -2.74 13.54
C HIS A 104 7.50 -4.16 13.09
N ILE A 105 7.13 -4.35 11.83
CA ILE A 105 6.83 -5.68 11.28
C ILE A 105 8.13 -6.46 11.14
N GLN A 106 8.17 -7.67 11.69
CA GLN A 106 9.35 -8.54 11.66
C GLN A 106 9.38 -9.43 10.42
N THR A 107 8.21 -9.85 9.95
CA THR A 107 8.03 -10.69 8.77
C THR A 107 8.34 -9.89 7.50
N PRO A 108 9.10 -10.44 6.53
CA PRO A 108 9.41 -9.71 5.30
C PRO A 108 8.16 -9.20 4.58
N LEU A 109 8.13 -7.91 4.28
CA LEU A 109 7.02 -7.20 3.64
C LEU A 109 7.47 -6.59 2.31
N PHE A 110 6.69 -6.80 1.25
CA PHE A 110 6.87 -6.12 -0.04
C PHE A 110 5.72 -5.16 -0.30
N LEU A 111 6.04 -3.91 -0.64
CA LEU A 111 5.07 -2.86 -0.92
C LEU A 111 5.01 -2.60 -2.43
N VAL A 112 3.91 -2.96 -3.09
CA VAL A 112 3.56 -2.49 -4.43
C VAL A 112 2.57 -1.35 -4.26
N ASN A 113 2.92 -0.14 -4.65
CA ASN A 113 2.03 1.01 -4.49
C ASN A 113 2.29 2.02 -5.61
N ALA A 114 1.23 2.58 -6.18
CA ALA A 114 1.35 3.78 -6.98
C ALA A 114 1.60 4.99 -6.07
N ALA A 115 2.56 5.84 -6.42
CA ALA A 115 2.79 7.11 -5.74
C ALA A 115 1.64 8.11 -5.94
N TYR A 116 0.85 7.91 -7.01
CA TYR A 116 -0.38 8.63 -7.31
C TYR A 116 -1.58 7.66 -7.27
N ASP A 117 -1.68 6.88 -6.20
CA ASP A 117 -2.75 5.90 -6.03
C ASP A 117 -4.14 6.54 -6.25
N SER A 118 -4.86 6.06 -7.27
CA SER A 118 -6.07 6.72 -7.74
C SER A 118 -7.19 6.71 -6.70
N TRP A 119 -7.23 5.70 -5.83
CA TRP A 119 -8.16 5.65 -4.72
C TRP A 119 -7.82 6.70 -3.67
N GLN A 120 -6.55 6.83 -3.28
CA GLN A 120 -6.12 7.85 -2.32
C GLN A 120 -6.36 9.27 -2.85
N ILE A 121 -6.09 9.52 -4.12
CA ILE A 121 -6.37 10.84 -4.73
C ILE A 121 -7.87 11.14 -4.67
N LYS A 122 -8.72 10.14 -4.97
CA LYS A 122 -10.17 10.30 -5.01
C LYS A 122 -10.82 10.43 -3.63
N HIS A 123 -10.32 9.72 -2.63
CA HIS A 123 -10.99 9.55 -1.33
C HIS A 123 -10.25 10.16 -0.14
N ILE A 124 -8.95 10.48 -0.28
CA ILE A 124 -8.14 11.11 0.76
C ILE A 124 -7.79 12.55 0.37
N LEU A 125 -7.16 12.75 -0.79
CA LEU A 125 -6.70 14.09 -1.19
C LEU A 125 -7.87 14.99 -1.58
N ALA A 126 -8.72 14.53 -2.50
CA ALA A 126 -9.83 15.32 -3.04
C ALA A 126 -11.19 14.61 -2.89
N PRO A 127 -11.62 14.20 -1.68
CA PRO A 127 -12.96 13.64 -1.48
C PRO A 127 -14.04 14.69 -1.82
N GLU A 128 -15.26 14.24 -2.08
CA GLU A 128 -16.38 15.15 -2.46
C GLU A 128 -16.63 16.25 -1.43
N VAL A 129 -16.50 15.95 -0.14
CA VAL A 129 -16.63 16.93 0.96
C VAL A 129 -15.57 18.04 0.91
N ALA A 130 -14.44 17.80 0.26
CA ALA A 130 -13.37 18.78 0.07
C ALA A 130 -13.39 19.44 -1.32
N ASP A 131 -14.25 18.98 -2.23
CA ASP A 131 -14.42 19.47 -3.61
C ASP A 131 -15.90 19.78 -3.92
N PRO A 132 -16.55 20.69 -3.16
CA PRO A 132 -18.01 20.92 -3.27
C PRO A 132 -18.44 21.47 -4.64
N HIS A 133 -17.51 22.10 -5.37
CA HIS A 133 -17.75 22.64 -6.71
C HIS A 133 -17.39 21.65 -7.83
N GLY A 134 -16.87 20.47 -7.51
CA GLY A 134 -16.54 19.43 -8.48
C GLY A 134 -15.34 19.76 -9.39
N THR A 135 -14.46 20.68 -8.97
CA THR A 135 -13.29 21.11 -9.74
C THR A 135 -12.33 19.95 -10.00
N TRP A 136 -12.26 18.98 -9.10
CA TRP A 136 -11.43 17.78 -9.22
C TRP A 136 -12.13 16.59 -9.87
N ARG A 137 -13.42 16.70 -10.24
CA ARG A 137 -14.22 15.57 -10.75
C ARG A 137 -13.57 14.88 -11.95
N ASN A 138 -13.18 15.65 -12.97
CA ASN A 138 -12.59 15.08 -14.19
C ASN A 138 -11.15 14.59 -13.94
N CYS A 139 -10.35 15.36 -13.22
CA CYS A 139 -8.96 15.01 -12.87
C CYS A 139 -8.86 13.70 -12.05
N LYS A 140 -9.78 13.46 -11.10
CA LYS A 140 -9.82 12.22 -10.32
C LYS A 140 -10.26 11.00 -11.12
N LEU A 141 -11.03 11.20 -12.18
CA LEU A 141 -11.47 10.10 -13.05
C LEU A 141 -10.35 9.71 -14.02
N ASP A 142 -9.63 10.71 -14.52
CA ASP A 142 -8.53 10.53 -15.45
C ASP A 142 -7.51 11.65 -15.26
N ILE A 143 -6.28 11.25 -14.92
CA ILE A 143 -5.17 12.15 -14.64
C ILE A 143 -4.82 13.04 -15.86
N LEU A 144 -5.15 12.61 -17.08
CA LEU A 144 -4.96 13.40 -18.30
C LEU A 144 -5.84 14.65 -18.34
N ASN A 145 -6.94 14.66 -17.60
CA ASN A 145 -7.84 15.80 -17.48
C ASN A 145 -7.47 16.76 -16.34
N CYS A 146 -6.34 16.52 -15.66
CA CYS A 146 -5.86 17.41 -14.61
C CYS A 146 -5.22 18.68 -15.20
N SER A 147 -5.61 19.82 -14.66
CA SER A 147 -4.90 21.08 -14.86
C SER A 147 -3.48 21.03 -14.28
N SER A 148 -2.62 21.95 -14.70
CA SER A 148 -1.26 22.08 -14.15
C SER A 148 -1.25 22.27 -12.62
N THR A 149 -2.20 23.00 -12.06
CA THR A 149 -2.32 23.21 -10.61
C THR A 149 -2.74 21.94 -9.87
N GLN A 150 -3.66 21.14 -10.45
CA GLN A 150 -4.04 19.85 -9.89
C GLN A 150 -2.87 18.88 -9.93
N LEU A 151 -2.13 18.82 -11.03
CA LEU A 151 -0.92 18.01 -11.13
C LEU A 151 0.13 18.44 -10.09
N GLN A 152 0.37 19.73 -9.88
CA GLN A 152 1.26 20.21 -8.82
C GLN A 152 0.81 19.76 -7.43
N THR A 153 -0.50 19.76 -7.16
CA THR A 153 -1.05 19.27 -5.90
C THR A 153 -0.84 17.75 -5.76
N MET A 154 -1.00 16.98 -6.83
CA MET A 154 -0.68 15.55 -6.85
C MET A 154 0.82 15.28 -6.67
N GLN A 155 1.70 16.17 -7.16
CA GLN A 155 3.13 16.09 -6.88
C GLN A 155 3.43 16.30 -5.39
N ALA A 156 2.75 17.26 -4.74
CA ALA A 156 2.86 17.46 -3.30
C ALA A 156 2.36 16.22 -2.53
N PHE A 157 1.26 15.61 -2.96
CA PHE A 157 0.78 14.34 -2.40
C PHE A 157 1.84 13.22 -2.51
N ARG A 158 2.47 13.06 -3.68
CA ARG A 158 3.58 12.09 -3.86
C ARG A 158 4.72 12.36 -2.87
N SER A 159 5.08 13.61 -2.63
CA SER A 159 6.12 13.96 -1.67
C SER A 159 5.76 13.52 -0.25
N GLU A 160 4.52 13.72 0.19
CA GLU A 160 4.04 13.20 1.49
C GLU A 160 3.99 11.67 1.52
N PHE A 161 3.59 11.02 0.41
CA PHE A 161 3.65 9.56 0.29
C PHE A 161 5.06 9.03 0.51
N LEU A 162 6.05 9.60 -0.19
CA LEU A 162 7.44 9.18 -0.07
C LEU A 162 8.02 9.49 1.31
N LYS A 163 7.63 10.59 1.94
CA LYS A 163 8.02 10.90 3.32
C LYS A 163 7.48 9.85 4.30
N ALA A 164 6.22 9.43 4.15
CA ALA A 164 5.62 8.38 4.96
C ALA A 164 6.24 6.99 4.69
N LEU A 165 6.67 6.72 3.45
CA LEU A 165 7.42 5.50 3.13
C LEU A 165 8.83 5.52 3.74
N ASN A 166 9.52 6.65 3.64
CA ASN A 166 10.89 6.82 4.17
C ASN A 166 10.93 6.78 5.70
N SER A 167 9.86 7.20 6.38
CA SER A 167 9.77 7.11 7.84
C SER A 167 9.78 5.68 8.37
N LEU A 168 9.55 4.67 7.51
CA LEU A 168 9.69 3.26 7.88
C LEU A 168 11.13 2.83 8.15
N GLY A 169 12.10 3.67 7.81
CA GLY A 169 13.53 3.42 7.98
C GLY A 169 14.08 2.34 7.03
N PRO A 170 15.41 2.18 7.00
CA PRO A 170 16.07 1.17 6.20
C PRO A 170 15.69 -0.24 6.68
N SER A 171 15.52 -1.17 5.74
CA SER A 171 15.30 -2.59 6.04
C SER A 171 15.93 -3.44 4.94
N SER A 172 16.62 -4.50 5.34
CA SER A 172 17.23 -5.48 4.42
C SER A 172 16.24 -6.52 3.91
N THR A 173 15.08 -6.65 4.57
CA THR A 173 14.04 -7.66 4.26
C THR A 173 12.83 -7.05 3.57
N ARG A 174 12.58 -5.74 3.75
CA ARG A 174 11.49 -5.03 3.08
C ARG A 174 11.82 -4.80 1.62
N GLY A 175 10.87 -5.06 0.73
CA GLY A 175 10.95 -4.64 -0.67
C GLY A 175 9.91 -3.58 -0.98
N TYR A 176 10.14 -2.78 -2.02
CA TYR A 176 9.13 -1.87 -2.54
C TYR A 176 9.29 -1.64 -4.03
N TYR A 177 8.13 -1.58 -4.70
CA TYR A 177 7.94 -1.24 -6.10
C TYR A 177 6.97 -0.07 -6.12
N ILE A 178 7.51 1.15 -6.15
CA ILE A 178 6.70 2.37 -6.09
C ILE A 178 6.70 3.01 -7.46
N ASN A 179 5.60 2.87 -8.20
CA ASN A 179 5.50 3.42 -9.55
C ASN A 179 4.80 4.78 -9.61
N SER A 180 4.91 5.45 -10.75
CA SER A 180 4.34 6.77 -10.98
C SER A 180 2.99 6.77 -11.71
N CYS A 181 2.34 5.61 -11.83
CA CYS A 181 1.07 5.49 -12.54
C CYS A 181 -0.11 5.96 -11.69
N TYR A 182 -1.21 6.34 -12.36
CA TYR A 182 -2.48 6.65 -11.71
C TYR A 182 -3.31 5.37 -11.57
N ALA A 183 -2.90 4.51 -10.63
CA ALA A 183 -3.38 3.13 -10.54
C ALA A 183 -3.83 2.75 -9.11
N HIS A 184 -4.64 1.69 -9.01
CA HIS A 184 -5.02 1.06 -7.76
C HIS A 184 -5.26 -0.44 -8.02
N CYS A 185 -4.69 -1.32 -7.20
CA CYS A 185 -4.65 -2.79 -7.43
C CYS A 185 -3.95 -3.21 -8.72
N GLN A 186 -2.67 -3.56 -8.62
CA GLN A 186 -1.80 -3.86 -9.75
C GLN A 186 -1.31 -5.32 -9.80
N THR A 187 -1.62 -6.13 -8.79
CA THR A 187 -1.18 -7.54 -8.72
C THR A 187 -2.30 -8.54 -9.03
N GLY A 188 -3.50 -8.06 -9.40
CA GLY A 188 -4.70 -8.89 -9.56
C GLY A 188 -4.91 -9.48 -10.97
N THR A 189 -4.33 -8.85 -12.01
CA THR A 189 -4.54 -9.25 -13.41
C THR A 189 -3.20 -9.45 -14.11
N GLN A 190 -3.16 -10.25 -15.18
CA GLN A 190 -1.89 -10.53 -15.87
C GLN A 190 -1.37 -9.28 -16.61
N GLU A 191 -2.29 -8.45 -17.09
CA GLU A 191 -2.08 -7.16 -17.77
C GLU A 191 -1.14 -6.26 -17.00
N THR A 192 -1.36 -6.13 -15.68
CA THR A 192 -0.53 -5.28 -14.84
C THR A 192 0.61 -6.06 -14.18
N TRP A 193 0.49 -7.38 -14.06
CA TRP A 193 1.43 -8.22 -13.32
C TRP A 193 2.67 -8.65 -14.12
N LEU A 194 2.47 -9.23 -15.31
CA LEU A 194 3.53 -9.97 -16.03
C LEU A 194 3.49 -9.86 -17.57
N MET A 195 2.40 -9.38 -18.20
CA MET A 195 2.33 -9.32 -19.67
C MET A 195 3.43 -8.44 -20.29
N ASP A 196 3.71 -8.64 -21.58
CA ASP A 196 4.82 -7.99 -22.29
C ASP A 196 4.70 -6.45 -22.33
N ASP A 197 3.46 -5.94 -22.29
CA ASP A 197 3.12 -4.52 -22.24
C ASP A 197 2.80 -4.02 -20.82
N SER A 198 3.04 -4.86 -19.80
CA SER A 198 2.86 -4.45 -18.40
C SER A 198 3.84 -3.36 -17.99
N LEU A 199 3.46 -2.60 -16.96
CA LEU A 199 4.30 -1.59 -16.33
C LEU A 199 5.67 -2.17 -15.93
N VAL A 200 6.73 -1.44 -16.29
CA VAL A 200 8.09 -1.72 -15.83
C VAL A 200 8.67 -0.56 -15.03
N LEU A 201 9.45 -0.91 -14.02
CA LEU A 201 10.22 0.01 -13.18
C LEU A 201 11.65 -0.53 -13.13
N SER A 202 12.61 0.30 -13.52
CA SER A 202 14.01 -0.12 -13.65
C SER A 202 14.15 -1.40 -14.50
N GLY A 203 13.40 -1.46 -15.61
CA GLY A 203 13.36 -2.59 -16.55
C GLY A 203 12.74 -3.88 -15.99
N THR A 204 11.98 -3.81 -14.88
CA THR A 204 11.46 -4.98 -14.17
C THR A 204 9.94 -4.88 -13.99
N THR A 205 9.21 -5.95 -14.35
CA THR A 205 7.76 -6.08 -14.09
C THR A 205 7.48 -6.30 -12.60
N ILE A 206 6.24 -6.07 -12.17
CA ILE A 206 5.84 -6.30 -10.77
C ILE A 206 6.05 -7.78 -10.40
N ALA A 207 5.64 -8.71 -11.27
CA ALA A 207 5.81 -10.14 -11.06
C ALA A 207 7.26 -10.55 -10.84
N LYS A 208 8.17 -10.01 -11.68
CA LYS A 208 9.60 -10.32 -11.57
C LYS A 208 10.19 -9.77 -10.28
N ALA A 209 9.86 -8.53 -9.92
CA ALA A 209 10.34 -7.88 -8.71
C ALA A 209 9.87 -8.63 -7.44
N VAL A 210 8.57 -8.92 -7.33
CA VAL A 210 8.01 -9.67 -6.20
C VAL A 210 8.56 -11.08 -6.15
N GLY A 211 8.64 -11.78 -7.29
CA GLY A 211 9.18 -13.13 -7.36
C GLY A 211 10.64 -13.20 -6.92
N ASP A 212 11.49 -12.32 -7.43
CA ASP A 212 12.90 -12.28 -7.04
C ASP A 212 13.09 -11.97 -5.56
N TRP A 213 12.32 -11.02 -5.03
CA TRP A 213 12.34 -10.73 -3.60
C TRP A 213 11.84 -11.91 -2.75
N TYR A 214 10.76 -12.58 -3.18
CA TYR A 214 10.17 -13.69 -2.44
C TYR A 214 11.18 -14.84 -2.30
N TYR A 215 11.85 -15.18 -3.39
CA TYR A 215 12.87 -16.23 -3.42
C TYR A 215 14.27 -15.76 -3.05
N GLU A 216 14.45 -14.50 -2.61
CA GLU A 216 15.76 -13.93 -2.25
C GLU A 216 16.81 -13.97 -3.38
N ARG A 217 16.37 -13.95 -4.64
CA ARG A 217 17.27 -13.89 -5.81
C ARG A 217 17.84 -12.49 -5.99
N LYS A 218 17.03 -11.46 -5.75
CA LYS A 218 17.41 -10.05 -5.90
C LYS A 218 16.57 -9.19 -4.97
N ARG A 219 17.18 -8.19 -4.33
CA ARG A 219 16.44 -7.15 -3.61
C ARG A 219 15.79 -6.19 -4.62
N PHE A 220 14.62 -5.67 -4.27
CA PHE A 220 13.93 -4.68 -5.08
C PHE A 220 13.39 -3.57 -4.18
N GLN A 221 13.93 -2.38 -4.35
CA GLN A 221 13.68 -1.21 -3.52
C GLN A 221 13.75 0.02 -4.44
N GLU A 222 12.81 0.08 -5.39
CA GLU A 222 12.80 1.09 -6.45
C GLU A 222 11.60 2.02 -6.31
N ILE A 223 11.86 3.31 -6.55
CA ILE A 223 10.85 4.38 -6.60
C ILE A 223 10.99 5.07 -7.95
N ASP A 224 9.89 5.16 -8.65
CA ASP A 224 9.81 5.76 -9.97
C ASP A 224 9.90 7.29 -9.91
N CYS A 225 10.21 7.89 -11.06
CA CYS A 225 10.26 9.34 -11.22
C CYS A 225 8.86 9.98 -11.09
N PRO A 226 8.75 11.31 -10.96
CA PRO A 226 7.45 11.98 -10.94
C PRO A 226 6.67 11.78 -12.26
N TYR A 227 5.35 11.57 -12.19
CA TYR A 227 4.46 11.54 -13.35
C TYR A 227 4.64 12.82 -14.20
N PRO A 228 4.60 12.76 -15.55
CA PRO A 228 4.27 11.61 -16.42
C PRO A 228 5.50 10.91 -17.04
N CYS A 229 6.54 10.67 -16.24
CA CYS A 229 7.79 10.16 -16.79
C CYS A 229 7.72 8.71 -17.28
N ASN A 230 7.01 7.82 -16.58
CA ASN A 230 6.96 6.41 -16.93
C ASN A 230 5.97 6.16 -18.07
N LYS A 231 6.50 5.79 -19.23
CA LYS A 231 5.72 5.57 -20.46
C LYS A 231 5.07 4.19 -20.54
N THR A 232 5.31 3.34 -19.54
CA THR A 232 4.70 2.00 -19.44
C THR A 232 3.51 1.96 -18.47
N CYS A 233 3.10 3.12 -17.96
CA CYS A 233 1.80 3.25 -17.32
C CYS A 233 0.68 3.06 -18.34
N PHE A 234 -0.34 2.32 -17.95
CA PHE A 234 -1.57 2.09 -18.71
C PHE A 234 -2.56 3.26 -18.57
#